data_AF-A0A0Q1C2C9-F1
#
_entry.id   AF-A0A0Q1C2C9-F1
#
_cell.length_a   1.000
_cell.length_b   1.000
_cell.length_c   1.000
_cell.angle_alpha   90.00
_cell.angle_beta   90.00
_cell.angle_gamma   90.00
#
_symmetry.space_group_name_H-M   'P 1'
#
loop_
_entity.id
_entity.type
_entity.pdbx_description
1 polymer ?
#
loop_
_entity_poly.entity_id
_entity_poly.type
_entity_poly.pdbx_seq_one_letter_code
_entity_poly.pdbx_strand_id
1 'polypeptide(L)' 'MPQTFKASEINIGYHPSGFKINKTASPLDRYTRWDIDENGMWYNKKPVCFHELPGQGWIKDEGSETSG' A
#
# COMPACT_ATOMS: atom_id res chain seq x y z
N MET A 1 -16.33 -7.43 8.80
CA MET A 1 -14.95 -7.58 8.27
C MET A 1 -14.55 -6.24 7.69
N PRO A 2 -13.33 -5.73 7.93
CA PRO A 2 -12.89 -4.51 7.26
C PRO A 2 -12.92 -4.74 5.74
N GLN A 3 -13.41 -3.75 4.99
CA GLN A 3 -13.44 -3.83 3.54
C GLN A 3 -12.01 -3.78 3.03
N THR A 4 -11.63 -4.77 2.22
CA THR A 4 -10.33 -4.82 1.56
C THR A 4 -10.52 -4.74 0.06
N PHE A 5 -9.52 -4.21 -0.63
CA PHE A 5 -9.56 -3.97 -2.07
C PHE A 5 -8.45 -4.73 -2.79
N LYS A 6 -8.51 -4.77 -4.13
CA LYS A 6 -7.42 -5.29 -4.97
C LYS A 6 -6.37 -4.23 -5.25
N ALA A 7 -5.12 -4.66 -5.46
CA ALA A 7 -4.01 -3.77 -5.83
C ALA A 7 -4.32 -2.93 -7.08
N SER A 8 -5.04 -3.51 -8.05
CA SER A 8 -5.43 -2.84 -9.29
C SER A 8 -6.42 -1.69 -9.06
N GLU A 9 -7.27 -1.79 -8.04
CA GLU A 9 -8.38 -0.86 -7.76
C GLU A 9 -7.94 0.37 -6.93
N ILE A 10 -6.75 0.32 -6.34
CA ILE A 10 -6.25 1.36 -5.45
C ILE A 10 -5.25 2.27 -6.17
N ASN A 11 -5.37 3.58 -5.91
CA ASN A 11 -4.36 4.57 -6.29
C ASN A 11 -3.36 4.84 -5.17
N ILE A 12 -3.84 4.96 -3.93
CA ILE A 12 -3.01 5.17 -2.73
C ILE A 12 -3.51 4.24 -1.63
N GLY A 13 -2.62 3.46 -1.03
CA GLY A 13 -2.99 2.51 0.02
C GLY A 13 -1.82 1.67 0.51
N TYR A 14 -2.10 0.82 1.50
CA TYR A 14 -1.12 -0.06 2.11
C TYR A 14 -1.68 -1.47 2.35
N HIS A 15 -0.79 -2.45 2.41
CA HIS A 15 -1.08 -3.83 2.75
C HIS A 15 -0.36 -4.16 4.07
N PRO A 16 -1.01 -4.82 5.03
CA PRO A 16 -0.43 -5.13 6.35
C PRO A 16 0.83 -6.00 6.27
N SER A 17 1.05 -6.70 5.15
CA SER A 17 2.30 -7.44 4.89
C SER A 17 3.49 -6.56 4.48
N GLY A 18 3.42 -5.24 4.66
CA GLY A 18 4.54 -4.33 4.37
C GLY A 18 4.60 -3.83 2.93
N PHE A 19 3.46 -3.65 2.26
CA PHE A 19 3.44 -3.06 0.93
C PHE A 19 2.70 -1.72 0.90
N LYS A 20 3.15 -0.81 0.03
CA LYS A 20 2.49 0.46 -0.25
C LYS A 20 2.33 0.66 -1.75
N ILE A 21 1.14 1.12 -2.13
CA ILE A 21 0.83 1.61 -3.48
C ILE A 21 0.65 3.12 -3.38
N ASN A 22 1.32 3.86 -4.25
CA ASN A 22 1.12 5.27 -4.46
C ASN A 22 1.27 5.61 -5.95
N LYS A 23 0.21 5.43 -6.73
CA LYS A 23 0.20 5.69 -8.18
C LYS A 23 0.41 7.15 -8.56
N THR A 24 0.22 8.09 -7.63
CA THR A 24 0.46 9.52 -7.84
C THR A 24 1.91 9.93 -7.54
N ALA A 25 2.70 9.07 -6.88
CA ALA A 25 4.12 9.28 -6.67
C ALA A 25 4.96 9.00 -7.92
N SER A 26 6.26 9.35 -7.84
CA SER A 26 7.27 9.02 -8.85
C SER A 26 7.30 7.52 -9.15
N PRO A 27 7.69 7.08 -10.37
CA PRO A 27 7.67 5.67 -10.75
C PRO A 27 8.39 4.73 -9.78
N LEU A 28 9.49 5.17 -9.17
CA LEU A 28 10.26 4.40 -8.17
C LEU A 28 9.55 4.28 -6.81
N ASP A 29 8.60 5.17 -6.52
CA ASP A 29 7.86 5.20 -5.26
C ASP A 29 6.44 4.65 -5.41
N ARG A 30 6.08 4.25 -6.63
CA ARG A 30 4.74 3.82 -6.99
C ARG A 30 4.32 2.54 -6.27
N TYR A 31 5.24 1.58 -6.21
CA TYR A 31 5.04 0.30 -5.54
C TYR A 31 6.27 0.04 -4.69
N THR A 32 6.07 -0.01 -3.39
CA THR A 32 7.18 -0.19 -2.45
C THR A 32 6.86 -1.29 -1.47
N ARG A 33 7.88 -2.09 -1.17
CA ARG A 33 7.89 -3.03 -0.05
C ARG A 33 8.72 -2.43 1.07
N TRP A 34 8.29 -2.70 2.29
CA TRP A 34 8.91 -2.31 3.53
C TRP A 34 8.97 -3.53 4.44
N ASP A 35 10.01 -3.59 5.25
CA ASP A 35 10.06 -4.53 6.37
C ASP A 35 9.34 -3.86 7.56
N ILE A 36 8.66 -4.66 8.38
CA ILE A 36 7.93 -4.20 9.56
C ILE A 36 8.57 -4.87 10.78
N ASP A 37 9.00 -4.06 11.75
CA ASP A 37 9.61 -4.58 12.98
C ASP A 37 8.55 -5.05 14.00
N GLU A 38 8.99 -5.56 15.14
CA GLU A 38 8.11 -6.02 16.23
C GLU A 38 7.26 -4.89 16.84
N ASN A 39 7.67 -3.63 16.64
CA ASN A 39 6.94 -2.44 17.09
C ASN A 39 5.96 -1.91 16.02
N GLY A 40 5.86 -2.56 14.86
CA GLY A 40 5.02 -2.12 13.75
C GLY A 40 5.62 -0.96 12.94
N MET A 41 6.90 -0.65 13.12
CA MET A 41 7.59 0.42 12.41
C MET A 41 8.04 -0.06 11.04
N TRP A 42 7.75 0.73 10.01
CA TRP A 42 8.09 0.40 8.62
C TRP A 42 9.48 0.95 8.28
N TYR A 43 10.37 0.08 7.80
CA TYR A 43 11.74 0.45 7.43
C TYR A 43 12.19 -0.27 6.15
N ASN A 44 13.38 0.05 5.65
CA ASN A 44 14.00 -0.59 4.48
C ASN A 44 13.14 -0.53 3.20
N LYS A 45 12.75 0.68 2.80
CA LYS A 45 11.98 0.93 1.57
C LYS A 45 12.68 0.35 0.34
N LYS A 46 11.98 -0.50 -0.40
CA LYS A 46 12.46 -1.05 -1.68
C LYS A 46 11.40 -0.88 -2.77
N PRO A 47 11.76 -0.35 -3.96
CA PRO A 47 10.87 -0.38 -5.11
C PRO A 47 10.62 -1.82 -5.54
N VAL A 48 9.38 -2.14 -5.90
CA VAL A 48 8.98 -3.47 -6.38
C VAL A 48 8.16 -3.37 -7.65
N CYS A 49 8.05 -4.46 -8.40
CA CYS A 49 7.13 -4.51 -9.54
C CYS A 49 5.69 -4.75 -9.08
N PHE A 50 4.71 -4.36 -9.90
CA PHE A 50 3.29 -4.61 -9.62
C PHE A 50 2.98 -6.11 -9.44
N HIS A 51 3.71 -7.00 -10.12
CA HIS A 51 3.53 -8.45 -10.02
C HIS A 51 3.96 -9.03 -8.66
N GLU A 52 4.79 -8.33 -7.88
CA GLU A 52 5.20 -8.76 -6.53
C GLU A 52 4.18 -8.36 -5.46
N LEU A 53 3.19 -7.55 -5.83
CA LEU A 53 2.17 -7.06 -4.91
C LEU A 53 1.13 -8.15 -4.61
N PRO A 54 0.63 -8.23 -3.37
CA PRO A 54 -0.55 -9.00 -3.06
C PRO A 54 -1.72 -8.61 -3.97
N GLY A 55 -2.48 -9.57 -4.50
CA GLY A 55 -3.61 -9.26 -5.38
C GLY A 55 -4.80 -8.61 -4.67
N GLN A 56 -4.97 -8.87 -3.37
CA GLN A 56 -6.09 -8.48 -2.52
C GLN A 56 -5.61 -8.16 -1.09
N GLY A 57 -6.53 -7.76 -0.19
CA GLY A 57 -6.20 -7.51 1.21
C GLY A 57 -5.71 -6.08 1.48
N TRP A 58 -5.86 -5.19 0.50
CA TRP A 58 -5.36 -3.82 0.62
C TRP A 58 -6.32 -2.91 1.35
N ILE A 59 -5.74 -1.97 2.08
CA ILE A 59 -6.42 -0.88 2.77
C ILE A 59 -6.17 0.39 1.96
N LYS A 60 -7.26 0.99 1.49
CA LYS A 60 -7.20 2.23 0.72
C LYS A 60 -6.88 3.39 1.66
N ASP A 61 -5.87 4.17 1.29
CA ASP A 61 -5.46 5.39 1.99
C ASP A 61 -5.94 6.57 1.14
N GLU A 62 -7.25 6.64 0.93
CA GLU A 62 -7.87 7.87 0.46
C GLU A 62 -7.95 8.78 1.66
N GLY A 63 -7.26 9.92 1.60
CA GLY A 63 -7.36 10.97 2.61
C GLY A 63 -8.83 11.22 2.88
N SER A 64 -9.23 11.07 4.14
CA SER A 64 -10.62 11.13 4.58
C SER A 64 -11.43 12.22 3.88
N GLU A 65 -12.19 11.86 2.84
CA GLU A 65 -13.39 12.60 2.47
C GLU A 65 -14.52 12.13 3.38
N THR A 66 -14.37 12.39 4.68
CA THR A 66 -15.53 12.55 5.56
C THR A 66 -16.09 13.94 5.30
N SER A 67 -17.17 14.01 4.52
CA SER A 67 -18.25 15.01 4.53
C SER A 67 -19.16 14.62 3.37
N GLY A 68 -20.45 14.35 3.48
CA GLY A 68 -21.46 14.74 4.47
C GLY A 68 -22.76 14.87 3.68
#